data_AF-A0A9X3SHN0-F1
#
_entry.id   AF-A0A9X3SHN0-F1
#
_cell.length_a   1.000
_cell.length_b   1.000
_cell.length_c   1.000
_cell.angle_alpha   90.00
_cell.angle_beta   90.00
_cell.angle_gamma   90.00
#
_symmetry.space_group_name_H-M   'P 1'
#
loop_
_entity.id
_entity.type
_entity.pdbx_description
1 polymer ?
#
loop_
_entity_poly.entity_id
_entity_poly.type
_entity_poly.pdbx_seq_one_letter_code
_entity_poly.pdbx_strand_id
1 'polypeptide(L)'
;MRVHSPASLERFTVGTETFEAMSARVACALGGSERPELQDALLSGRVVPAGQLWRGAGIDDAVLYNCFVTDRRAAEDHVDLARRITRWTAYGAGVGVALDDATEQEGQLTAAVDALGASQQTLWEAGVSRTATMVCVGSDVAEAGTIARRLTRPELRHLNMAVRVSDAFVRQSVEHPRGDAADALLRLAEAMWSTGNPGLTFEDRIRVDHPFDEELRACNPCGEQHLAPDEGCNLASINLATHVVDGRLDLAGVEEATELAVRMLDRAVDQSAFPSARAQERAHERRRIGIGILGLATAMNAVGVSYSSSAAAHLADEIGRVLRRAAERASAALARTHGAFPGWSPELGVPFRRHAYLLSIPPTGGVSRLWGVSPGVEAIDPLVPWERQVAIVAALQRHVDGGISKTVLLPQRSTVGDVVAVLHAAWSQGLKGISVFRLGSRPSPTS
;
A
#
# COMPACT_ATOMS: atom_id res chain seq x y z
N MET A 1 2.16 -17.12 -19.59
CA MET A 1 1.21 -16.29 -20.39
C MET A 1 1.70 -14.84 -20.33
N ARG A 2 2.29 -14.30 -21.39
CA ARG A 2 2.72 -12.88 -21.45
C ARG A 2 1.61 -12.08 -22.13
N VAL A 3 1.03 -11.11 -21.42
CA VAL A 3 -0.16 -10.37 -21.88
C VAL A 3 0.14 -8.87 -22.06
N HIS A 4 1.39 -8.44 -21.84
CA HIS A 4 1.73 -7.03 -21.89
C HIS A 4 1.68 -6.46 -23.32
N SER A 5 0.91 -5.39 -23.51
CA SER A 5 0.97 -4.55 -24.71
C SER A 5 2.12 -3.54 -24.61
N PRO A 6 2.64 -3.00 -25.74
CA PRO A 6 3.61 -1.91 -25.72
C PRO A 6 3.17 -0.74 -24.82
N ALA A 7 1.89 -0.37 -24.86
CA ALA A 7 1.31 0.67 -24.00
C ALA A 7 1.31 0.34 -22.50
N SER A 8 1.27 -0.94 -22.14
CA SER A 8 1.36 -1.38 -20.74
C SER A 8 2.81 -1.32 -20.23
N LEU A 9 3.78 -1.52 -21.12
CA LEU A 9 5.21 -1.50 -20.82
C LEU A 9 5.80 -0.09 -20.77
N GLU A 10 5.30 0.84 -21.59
CA GLU A 10 5.80 2.22 -21.70
C GLU A 10 5.89 2.94 -20.35
N ARG A 11 5.04 2.54 -19.39
CA ARG A 11 5.05 3.07 -18.02
C ARG A 11 6.15 2.49 -17.13
N PHE A 12 6.99 1.59 -17.60
CA PHE A 12 8.01 0.92 -16.78
C PHE A 12 9.37 0.90 -17.47
N THR A 13 9.37 0.91 -18.81
CA THR A 13 10.57 0.91 -19.63
C THR A 13 11.26 2.28 -19.65
N VAL A 14 12.59 2.25 -19.69
CA VAL A 14 13.45 3.41 -19.95
C VAL A 14 13.75 3.48 -21.45
N GLY A 15 13.38 4.59 -22.09
CA GLY A 15 13.55 4.77 -23.54
C GLY A 15 12.74 3.73 -24.33
N THR A 16 13.42 2.98 -25.19
CA THR A 16 12.81 1.98 -26.10
C THR A 16 13.16 0.53 -25.72
N GLU A 17 13.57 0.29 -24.47
CA GLU A 17 13.97 -1.06 -24.04
C GLU A 17 12.80 -2.07 -24.11
N THR A 18 13.12 -3.33 -24.42
CA THR A 18 12.15 -4.42 -24.37
C THR A 18 11.91 -4.90 -22.94
N PHE A 19 10.86 -5.70 -22.72
CA PHE A 19 10.62 -6.31 -21.41
C PHE A 19 11.79 -7.21 -20.96
N GLU A 20 12.43 -7.92 -21.90
CA GLU A 20 13.62 -8.73 -21.63
C GLU A 20 14.82 -7.89 -21.21
N ALA A 21 15.07 -6.77 -21.90
CA ALA A 21 16.14 -5.85 -21.58
C ALA A 21 15.91 -5.19 -20.20
N MET A 22 14.67 -4.75 -19.93
CA MET A 22 14.26 -4.23 -18.63
C MET A 22 14.48 -5.27 -17.52
N SER A 23 14.06 -6.53 -17.74
CA SER A 23 14.25 -7.62 -16.77
C SER A 23 15.72 -7.94 -16.53
N ALA A 24 16.54 -7.96 -17.59
CA ALA A 24 17.98 -8.16 -17.48
C ALA A 24 18.65 -7.03 -16.70
N ARG A 25 18.26 -5.77 -16.94
CA ARG A 25 18.76 -4.61 -16.22
C ARG A 25 18.45 -4.68 -14.73
N VAL A 26 17.18 -4.93 -14.37
CA VAL A 26 16.76 -5.08 -12.98
C VAL A 26 17.49 -6.25 -12.31
N ALA A 27 17.60 -7.39 -12.97
CA ALA A 27 18.33 -8.55 -12.43
C ALA A 27 19.83 -8.30 -12.29
N CYS A 28 20.45 -7.56 -13.21
CA CYS A 28 21.86 -7.18 -13.13
C CYS A 28 22.12 -6.26 -11.94
N ALA A 29 21.23 -5.31 -11.70
CA ALA A 29 21.32 -4.40 -10.56
C ALA A 29 21.07 -5.13 -9.23
N LEU A 30 19.98 -5.90 -9.12
CA LEU A 30 19.45 -6.38 -7.83
C LEU A 30 19.61 -7.88 -7.58
N GLY A 31 20.20 -8.63 -8.51
CA GLY A 31 20.33 -10.08 -8.42
C GLY A 31 21.56 -10.55 -7.64
N GLY A 32 22.64 -9.77 -7.60
CA GLY A 32 23.90 -10.21 -7.00
C GLY A 32 24.37 -11.54 -7.60
N SER A 33 24.69 -12.52 -6.75
CA SER A 33 25.04 -13.88 -7.17
C SER A 33 23.87 -14.67 -7.76
N GLU A 34 22.63 -14.27 -7.50
CA GLU A 34 21.39 -14.93 -7.94
C GLU A 34 20.79 -14.24 -9.19
N ARG A 35 21.63 -13.53 -9.95
CA ARG A 35 21.18 -12.78 -11.14
C ARG A 35 20.44 -13.66 -12.16
N PRO A 36 20.92 -14.86 -12.55
CA PRO A 36 20.18 -15.72 -13.48
C PRO A 36 18.80 -16.11 -12.96
N GLU A 37 18.71 -16.49 -11.69
CA GLU A 37 17.47 -16.90 -11.02
C GLU A 37 16.49 -15.75 -10.92
N LEU A 38 16.96 -14.55 -10.54
CA LEU A 38 16.14 -13.35 -10.51
C LEU A 38 15.65 -12.99 -11.91
N GLN A 39 16.51 -13.00 -12.92
CA GLN A 39 16.11 -12.69 -14.29
C GLN A 39 15.01 -13.64 -14.79
N ASP A 40 15.13 -14.94 -14.53
CA ASP A 40 14.09 -15.90 -14.85
C ASP A 40 12.78 -15.63 -14.08
N ALA A 41 12.86 -15.35 -12.78
CA ALA A 41 11.69 -15.04 -11.96
C ALA A 41 10.95 -13.78 -12.44
N LEU A 42 11.69 -12.76 -12.89
CA LEU A 42 11.15 -11.54 -13.50
C LEU A 42 10.48 -11.82 -14.86
N LEU A 43 11.14 -12.59 -15.73
CA LEU A 43 10.65 -12.93 -17.07
C LEU A 43 9.45 -13.88 -17.08
N SER A 44 9.35 -14.73 -16.06
CA SER A 44 8.23 -15.66 -15.84
C SER A 44 7.09 -15.02 -15.04
N GLY A 45 7.37 -13.92 -14.34
CA GLY A 45 6.41 -13.20 -13.51
C GLY A 45 6.23 -13.79 -12.11
N ARG A 46 7.05 -14.77 -11.69
CA ARG A 46 7.02 -15.32 -10.33
C ARG A 46 7.28 -14.24 -9.28
N VAL A 47 8.21 -13.34 -9.56
CA VAL A 47 8.48 -12.13 -8.75
C VAL A 47 8.15 -10.90 -9.59
N VAL A 48 7.31 -10.02 -9.06
CA VAL A 48 6.90 -8.78 -9.71
C VAL A 48 7.31 -7.58 -8.86
N PRO A 49 8.44 -6.92 -9.18
CA PRO A 49 8.81 -5.65 -8.58
C PRO A 49 7.72 -4.59 -8.79
N ALA A 50 7.64 -3.64 -7.87
CA ALA A 50 6.81 -2.47 -8.08
C ALA A 50 7.42 -1.51 -9.11
N GLY A 51 6.61 -0.56 -9.60
CA GLY A 51 6.95 0.23 -10.79
C GLY A 51 8.28 0.99 -10.74
N GLN A 52 8.67 1.51 -9.58
CA GLN A 52 9.93 2.24 -9.41
C GLN A 52 11.17 1.36 -9.52
N LEU A 53 11.09 0.09 -9.10
CA LEU A 53 12.17 -0.87 -9.31
C LEU A 53 12.34 -1.19 -10.80
N TRP A 54 11.23 -1.37 -11.52
CA TRP A 54 11.28 -1.55 -12.97
C TRP A 54 11.92 -0.35 -13.68
N ARG A 55 11.50 0.87 -13.35
CA ARG A 55 12.01 2.10 -13.97
C ARG A 55 13.44 2.44 -13.58
N GLY A 56 13.81 2.21 -12.32
CA GLY A 56 15.00 2.81 -11.73
C GLY A 56 16.19 1.87 -11.51
N ALA A 57 15.98 0.55 -11.37
CA ALA A 57 17.10 -0.33 -10.99
C ALA A 57 18.20 -0.34 -12.08
N GLY A 58 19.45 -0.09 -11.71
CA GLY A 58 20.55 0.03 -12.67
C GLY A 58 20.58 1.35 -13.45
N ILE A 59 19.80 2.35 -13.01
CA ILE A 59 19.89 3.74 -13.48
C ILE A 59 20.45 4.58 -12.33
N ASP A 60 21.45 5.41 -12.63
CA ASP A 60 22.09 6.27 -11.64
C ASP A 60 21.09 7.29 -11.05
N ASP A 61 21.25 7.57 -9.75
CA ASP A 61 20.42 8.50 -8.97
C ASP A 61 18.90 8.21 -8.99
N ALA A 62 18.50 7.00 -9.38
CA ALA A 62 17.09 6.61 -9.40
C ALA A 62 16.56 6.26 -8.00
N VAL A 63 15.36 6.74 -7.69
CA VAL A 63 14.64 6.37 -6.47
C VAL A 63 13.90 5.05 -6.69
N LEU A 64 14.28 4.00 -5.96
CA LEU A 64 13.70 2.66 -6.07
C LEU A 64 12.50 2.44 -5.13
N TYR A 65 12.20 3.45 -4.32
CA TYR A 65 11.10 3.45 -3.36
C TYR A 65 9.81 3.96 -4.02
N ASN A 66 8.71 3.26 -3.77
CA ASN A 66 7.43 3.58 -4.38
C ASN A 66 6.69 4.68 -3.66
N CYS A 67 6.87 4.77 -2.34
CA CYS A 67 6.13 5.69 -1.52
C CYS A 67 6.98 6.22 -0.37
N PHE A 68 6.65 7.44 0.05
CA PHE A 68 7.17 8.09 1.25
C PHE A 68 6.04 8.73 2.03
N VAL A 69 6.28 9.03 3.31
CA VAL A 69 5.40 9.84 4.14
C VAL A 69 6.12 11.06 4.68
N THR A 70 5.41 12.18 4.77
CA THR A 70 5.86 13.40 5.43
C THR A 70 4.79 13.88 6.40
N ASP A 71 5.11 14.95 7.12
CA ASP A 71 4.24 15.56 8.11
C ASP A 71 4.15 17.06 7.87
N ARG A 72 2.99 17.68 8.18
CA ARG A 72 2.82 19.13 8.21
C ARG A 72 3.85 19.81 9.10
N ARG A 73 4.27 19.14 10.19
CA ARG A 73 5.32 19.59 11.12
C ARG A 73 6.71 19.68 10.50
N ALA A 74 6.92 19.06 9.33
CA ALA A 74 8.20 19.08 8.62
C ALA A 74 8.34 20.26 7.62
N ALA A 75 7.41 21.22 7.67
CA ALA A 75 7.37 22.37 6.77
C ALA A 75 6.97 23.64 7.54
N GLU A 76 7.44 24.79 7.08
CA GLU A 76 7.14 26.09 7.70
C GLU A 76 5.67 26.46 7.51
N ASP A 77 5.18 26.36 6.27
CA ASP A 77 3.80 26.65 5.89
C ASP A 77 3.27 25.64 4.86
N HIS A 78 2.03 25.83 4.40
CA HIS A 78 1.41 24.94 3.42
C HIS A 78 2.04 25.04 2.02
N VAL A 79 2.70 26.15 1.69
CA VAL A 79 3.40 26.32 0.41
C VAL A 79 4.72 25.55 0.43
N ASP A 80 5.48 25.65 1.51
CA ASP A 80 6.70 24.86 1.73
C ASP A 80 6.38 23.35 1.76
N LEU A 81 5.31 22.96 2.45
CA LEU A 81 4.83 21.57 2.45
C LEU A 81 4.50 21.09 1.04
N ALA A 82 3.75 21.89 0.26
CA ALA A 82 3.41 21.56 -1.11
C ALA A 82 4.65 21.43 -1.99
N ARG A 83 5.66 22.30 -1.85
CA ARG A 83 6.94 22.21 -2.56
C ARG A 83 7.70 20.93 -2.21
N ARG A 84 7.78 20.59 -0.92
CA ARG A 84 8.40 19.34 -0.44
C ARG A 84 7.75 18.12 -1.10
N ILE A 85 6.43 18.02 -1.01
CA ILE A 85 5.66 16.91 -1.60
C ILE A 85 5.84 16.86 -3.11
N THR A 86 5.79 18.02 -3.79
CA THR A 86 5.98 18.12 -5.24
C THR A 86 7.34 17.58 -5.68
N ARG A 87 8.40 17.92 -4.95
CA ARG A 87 9.74 17.38 -5.20
C ARG A 87 9.77 15.87 -5.08
N TRP A 88 9.12 15.31 -4.06
CA TRP A 88 9.09 13.87 -3.83
C TRP A 88 8.25 13.13 -4.88
N THR A 89 7.09 13.69 -5.23
CA THR A 89 6.23 13.21 -6.31
C THR A 89 6.95 13.23 -7.65
N ALA A 90 7.80 14.22 -7.92
CA ALA A 90 8.56 14.34 -9.16
C ALA A 90 9.60 13.20 -9.34
N TYR A 91 10.05 12.56 -8.25
CA TYR A 91 10.86 11.34 -8.34
C TYR A 91 10.01 10.09 -8.70
N GLY A 92 8.70 10.24 -8.93
CA GLY A 92 7.77 9.17 -9.25
C GLY A 92 7.20 8.44 -8.02
N ALA A 93 7.49 8.92 -6.81
CA ALA A 93 6.97 8.34 -5.59
C ALA A 93 5.54 8.84 -5.28
N GLY A 94 4.74 7.98 -4.67
CA GLY A 94 3.52 8.39 -3.98
C GLY A 94 3.83 8.99 -2.61
N VAL A 95 3.14 10.05 -2.21
CA VAL A 95 3.43 10.72 -0.93
C VAL A 95 2.21 10.72 -0.03
N GLY A 96 2.37 10.26 1.21
CA GLY A 96 1.39 10.50 2.27
C GLY A 96 1.78 11.68 3.13
N VAL A 97 0.79 12.42 3.64
CA VAL A 97 1.03 13.55 4.54
C VAL A 97 0.02 13.59 5.66
N ALA A 98 0.51 13.66 6.90
CA ALA A 98 -0.31 14.02 8.05
C ALA A 98 -0.49 15.54 8.08
N LEU A 99 -1.74 16.02 8.05
CA LEU A 99 -2.01 17.46 8.06
C LEU A 99 -2.50 17.97 9.43
N ASP A 100 -3.09 17.11 10.23
CA ASP A 100 -3.80 17.49 11.45
C ASP A 100 -2.85 17.72 12.63
N ASP A 101 -2.33 18.93 12.80
CA ASP A 101 -1.61 19.29 14.04
C ASP A 101 -2.59 19.79 15.11
N ALA A 102 -2.26 19.57 16.39
CA ALA A 102 -3.12 19.90 17.55
C ALA A 102 -3.42 21.41 17.71
N THR A 103 -2.87 22.24 16.82
CA THR A 103 -2.93 23.70 16.84
C THR A 103 -3.65 24.30 15.62
N GLU A 104 -4.04 23.51 14.61
CA GLU A 104 -4.64 24.08 13.40
C GLU A 104 -6.11 24.48 13.61
N GLN A 105 -6.41 25.74 13.26
CA GLN A 105 -7.75 26.31 13.31
C GLN A 105 -8.59 25.87 12.11
N GLU A 106 -9.92 25.85 12.29
CA GLU A 106 -10.91 25.63 11.23
C GLU A 106 -10.57 26.47 9.97
N GLY A 107 -10.52 25.82 8.80
CA GLY A 107 -10.15 26.46 7.53
C GLY A 107 -8.67 26.36 7.11
N GLN A 108 -7.71 26.18 8.02
CA GLN A 108 -6.29 26.00 7.64
C GLN A 108 -6.04 24.68 6.90
N LEU A 109 -6.67 23.60 7.39
CA LEU A 109 -6.60 22.29 6.75
C LEU A 109 -7.17 22.30 5.33
N THR A 110 -8.29 23.01 5.12
CA THR A 110 -8.87 23.22 3.80
C THR A 110 -7.89 23.92 2.86
N ALA A 111 -7.23 25.00 3.31
CA ALA A 111 -6.25 25.72 2.50
C ALA A 111 -5.03 24.85 2.15
N ALA A 112 -4.56 24.02 3.10
CA ALA A 112 -3.48 23.06 2.86
C ALA A 112 -3.88 22.03 1.79
N VAL A 113 -5.09 21.47 1.87
CA VAL A 113 -5.62 20.54 0.86
C VAL A 113 -5.70 21.20 -0.52
N ASP A 114 -6.19 22.45 -0.60
CA ASP A 114 -6.30 23.18 -1.86
C ASP A 114 -4.91 23.45 -2.48
N ALA A 115 -3.93 23.85 -1.67
CA ALA A 115 -2.55 24.07 -2.11
C ALA A 115 -1.89 22.78 -2.62
N LEU A 116 -2.10 21.66 -1.93
CA LEU A 116 -1.61 20.36 -2.36
C LEU A 116 -2.26 19.93 -3.68
N GLY A 117 -3.57 20.08 -3.81
CA GLY A 117 -4.31 19.75 -5.03
C GLY A 117 -3.81 20.51 -6.24
N ALA A 118 -3.65 21.83 -6.12
CA ALA A 118 -3.11 22.68 -7.19
C ALA A 118 -1.71 22.23 -7.64
N SER A 119 -0.85 21.86 -6.69
CA SER A 119 0.50 21.40 -7.02
C SER A 119 0.51 20.02 -7.70
N GLN A 120 -0.31 19.08 -7.20
CA GLN A 120 -0.42 17.74 -7.82
C GLN A 120 -1.04 17.81 -9.21
N GLN A 121 -2.05 18.66 -9.41
CA GLN A 121 -2.65 18.91 -10.72
C GLN A 121 -1.60 19.41 -11.72
N THR A 122 -0.74 20.34 -11.31
CA THR A 122 0.34 20.88 -12.15
C THR A 122 1.31 19.78 -12.60
N LEU A 123 1.72 18.88 -11.69
CA LEU A 123 2.59 17.76 -12.04
C LEU A 123 1.94 16.77 -13.01
N TRP A 124 0.64 16.53 -12.84
CA TRP A 124 -0.13 15.66 -13.72
C TRP A 124 -0.30 16.24 -15.12
N GLU A 125 -0.64 17.51 -15.24
CA GLU A 125 -0.77 18.22 -16.53
C GLU A 125 0.55 18.30 -17.28
N ALA A 126 1.66 18.49 -16.54
CA ALA A 126 3.01 18.46 -17.11
C ALA A 126 3.49 17.04 -17.46
N GLY A 127 2.75 15.99 -17.11
CA GLY A 127 3.15 14.59 -17.35
C GLY A 127 4.34 14.11 -16.53
N VAL A 128 4.76 14.88 -15.51
CA VAL A 128 5.93 14.60 -14.66
C VAL A 128 5.67 13.40 -13.75
N SER A 129 4.49 13.33 -13.16
CA SER A 129 4.07 12.19 -12.34
C SER A 129 2.59 11.89 -12.51
N ARG A 130 2.22 10.63 -12.27
CA ARG A 130 0.85 10.15 -12.22
C ARG A 130 0.51 9.50 -10.88
N THR A 131 1.32 9.76 -9.85
CA THR A 131 1.04 9.27 -8.50
C THR A 131 -0.01 10.14 -7.82
N ALA A 132 -0.63 9.57 -6.79
CA ALA A 132 -1.57 10.27 -5.93
C ALA A 132 -0.87 10.69 -4.63
N THR A 133 -1.46 11.66 -3.92
CA THR A 133 -1.04 12.05 -2.57
C THR A 133 -2.11 11.64 -1.56
N MET A 134 -1.73 10.99 -0.45
CA MET A 134 -2.66 10.72 0.66
C MET A 134 -2.65 11.88 1.64
N VAL A 135 -3.81 12.47 1.90
CA VAL A 135 -4.05 13.37 3.02
C VAL A 135 -4.53 12.55 4.22
N CYS A 136 -3.79 12.59 5.32
CA CYS A 136 -4.13 11.89 6.56
C CYS A 136 -4.51 12.89 7.65
N VAL A 137 -5.61 12.61 8.34
CA VAL A 137 -6.09 13.38 9.50
C VAL A 137 -6.63 12.45 10.60
N GLY A 138 -6.71 12.92 11.84
CA GLY A 138 -7.34 12.23 12.96
C GLY A 138 -8.87 12.30 12.93
N SER A 139 -9.51 11.42 13.70
CA SER A 139 -10.97 11.36 13.85
C SER A 139 -11.56 12.55 14.62
N ASP A 140 -10.74 13.28 15.34
CA ASP A 140 -11.05 14.51 16.07
C ASP A 140 -11.24 15.71 15.13
N VAL A 141 -10.81 15.62 13.88
CA VAL A 141 -11.05 16.64 12.86
C VAL A 141 -12.52 16.62 12.43
N ALA A 142 -13.31 17.54 13.01
CA ALA A 142 -14.76 17.64 12.77
C ALA A 142 -15.13 17.80 11.28
N GLU A 143 -14.29 18.49 10.50
CA GLU A 143 -14.52 18.75 9.07
C GLU A 143 -14.09 17.61 8.14
N ALA A 144 -13.54 16.50 8.66
CA ALA A 144 -12.94 15.44 7.83
C ALA A 144 -13.88 14.90 6.73
N GLY A 145 -15.16 14.70 7.06
CA GLY A 145 -16.17 14.28 6.08
C GLY A 145 -16.45 15.33 4.99
N THR A 146 -16.43 16.62 5.35
CA THR A 146 -16.58 17.73 4.39
C THR A 146 -15.39 17.80 3.44
N ILE A 147 -14.17 17.68 3.96
CA ILE A 147 -12.93 17.68 3.17
C ILE A 147 -12.91 16.48 2.22
N ALA A 148 -13.26 15.29 2.70
CA ALA A 148 -13.33 14.09 1.86
C ALA A 148 -14.28 14.27 0.67
N ARG A 149 -15.43 14.93 0.87
CA ARG A 149 -16.37 15.25 -0.21
C ARG A 149 -15.80 16.25 -1.21
N ARG A 150 -14.96 17.20 -0.78
CA ARG A 150 -14.29 18.15 -1.69
C ARG A 150 -13.32 17.45 -2.65
N LEU A 151 -12.75 16.31 -2.28
CA LEU A 151 -11.81 15.58 -3.15
C LEU A 151 -12.45 15.04 -4.45
N THR A 152 -13.77 15.14 -4.62
CA THR A 152 -14.43 14.86 -5.90
C THR A 152 -14.28 16.00 -6.91
N ARG A 153 -13.81 17.18 -6.50
CA ARG A 153 -13.59 18.31 -7.40
C ARG A 153 -12.45 18.00 -8.38
N PRO A 154 -12.55 18.40 -9.66
CA PRO A 154 -11.54 18.10 -10.67
C PRO A 154 -10.11 18.47 -10.27
N GLU A 155 -9.92 19.60 -9.59
CA GLU A 155 -8.63 20.11 -9.14
C GLU A 155 -8.04 19.37 -7.92
N LEU A 156 -8.84 18.57 -7.22
CA LEU A 156 -8.43 17.80 -6.04
C LEU A 156 -8.41 16.27 -6.29
N ARG A 157 -8.77 15.82 -7.49
CA ARG A 157 -8.93 14.38 -7.84
C ARG A 157 -7.65 13.55 -7.72
N HIS A 158 -6.49 14.20 -7.61
CA HIS A 158 -5.17 13.58 -7.46
C HIS A 158 -4.81 13.34 -5.99
N LEU A 159 -5.70 13.71 -5.07
CA LEU A 159 -5.59 13.46 -3.64
C LEU A 159 -6.52 12.31 -3.24
N ASN A 160 -6.01 11.44 -2.37
CA ASN A 160 -6.80 10.51 -1.57
C ASN A 160 -6.84 11.02 -0.12
N MET A 161 -7.78 10.53 0.68
CA MET A 161 -7.83 10.84 2.11
C MET A 161 -7.97 9.58 2.96
N ALA A 162 -7.28 9.57 4.10
CA ALA A 162 -7.43 8.59 5.16
C ALA A 162 -7.70 9.29 6.49
N VAL A 163 -8.60 8.72 7.28
CA VAL A 163 -8.86 9.18 8.65
C VAL A 163 -8.33 8.13 9.63
N ARG A 164 -7.52 8.59 10.58
CA ARG A 164 -7.00 7.76 11.68
C ARG A 164 -8.03 7.69 12.78
N VAL A 165 -8.34 6.48 13.25
CA VAL A 165 -9.29 6.23 14.33
C VAL A 165 -8.66 5.31 15.36
N SER A 166 -8.92 5.59 16.64
CA SER A 166 -8.53 4.71 17.74
C SER A 166 -9.54 3.59 17.99
N ASP A 167 -9.11 2.53 18.65
CA ASP A 167 -9.94 1.49 19.24
C ASP A 167 -10.98 2.10 20.19
N ALA A 168 -10.62 3.15 20.94
CA ALA A 168 -11.53 3.86 21.84
C ALA A 168 -12.67 4.53 21.06
N PHE A 169 -12.34 5.25 19.98
CA PHE A 169 -13.32 5.88 19.11
C PHE A 169 -14.29 4.86 18.50
N VAL A 170 -13.76 3.78 17.90
CA VAL A 170 -14.61 2.77 17.27
C VAL A 170 -15.47 2.04 18.30
N ARG A 171 -14.90 1.66 19.45
CA ARG A 171 -15.66 1.03 20.55
C ARG A 171 -16.80 1.93 21.03
N GLN A 172 -16.54 3.22 21.24
CA GLN A 172 -17.56 4.17 21.64
C GLN A 172 -18.67 4.28 20.59
N SER A 173 -18.34 4.25 19.30
CA SER A 173 -19.34 4.27 18.22
C SER A 173 -20.27 3.06 18.21
N VAL A 174 -19.80 1.91 18.69
CA VAL A 174 -20.58 0.66 18.79
C VAL A 174 -21.41 0.63 20.07
N GLU A 175 -20.82 0.96 21.21
CA GLU A 175 -21.46 0.90 22.52
C GLU A 175 -22.50 2.02 22.73
N HIS A 176 -22.31 3.17 22.07
CA HIS A 176 -23.19 4.33 22.15
C HIS A 176 -23.67 4.75 20.75
N PRO A 177 -24.65 4.05 20.14
CA PRO A 177 -25.09 4.29 18.76
C PRO A 177 -25.72 5.67 18.48
N ARG A 178 -25.89 6.51 19.51
CA ARG A 178 -26.38 7.90 19.43
C ARG A 178 -25.45 8.89 20.12
N GLY A 179 -24.18 8.50 20.33
CA GLY A 179 -23.15 9.35 20.90
C GLY A 179 -22.28 10.00 19.82
N ASP A 180 -21.45 10.96 20.23
CA ASP A 180 -20.64 11.77 19.31
C ASP A 180 -19.74 10.96 18.38
N ALA A 181 -19.15 9.86 18.88
CA ALA A 181 -18.33 8.97 18.06
C ALA A 181 -19.13 8.23 16.98
N ALA A 182 -20.37 7.81 17.29
CA ALA A 182 -21.26 7.18 16.31
C ALA A 182 -21.70 8.18 15.24
N ASP A 183 -22.03 9.41 15.65
CA ASP A 183 -22.39 10.48 14.71
C ASP A 183 -21.22 10.91 13.82
N ALA A 184 -20.00 10.98 14.38
CA ALA A 184 -18.79 11.27 13.61
C ALA A 184 -18.48 10.14 12.61
N LEU A 185 -18.54 8.88 13.04
CA LEU A 185 -18.36 7.73 12.15
C LEU A 185 -19.43 7.70 11.05
N LEU A 186 -20.67 8.04 11.36
CA LEU A 186 -21.75 8.13 10.38
C LEU A 186 -21.45 9.19 9.32
N ARG A 187 -21.00 10.40 9.70
CA ARG A 187 -20.60 11.44 8.75
C ARG A 187 -19.45 10.99 7.83
N LEU A 188 -18.47 10.26 8.36
CA LEU A 188 -17.39 9.67 7.58
C LEU A 188 -17.94 8.60 6.62
N ALA A 189 -18.82 7.71 7.09
CA ALA A 189 -19.45 6.67 6.29
C ALA A 189 -20.32 7.26 5.16
N GLU A 190 -21.02 8.38 5.39
CA GLU A 190 -21.78 9.07 4.35
C GLU A 190 -20.86 9.67 3.27
N ALA A 191 -19.72 10.24 3.67
CA ALA A 191 -18.70 10.72 2.73
C ALA A 191 -18.13 9.57 1.90
N MET A 192 -17.80 8.43 2.54
CA MET A 192 -17.34 7.21 1.87
C MET A 192 -18.39 6.65 0.92
N TRP A 193 -19.64 6.61 1.35
CA TRP A 193 -20.74 6.08 0.55
C TRP A 193 -21.00 6.91 -0.71
N SER A 194 -20.86 8.23 -0.60
CA SER A 194 -21.10 9.18 -1.68
C SER A 194 -19.89 9.38 -2.58
N THR A 195 -18.66 9.13 -2.10
CA THR A 195 -17.45 9.48 -2.85
C THR A 195 -16.37 8.40 -2.87
N GLY A 196 -16.41 7.39 -2.02
CA GLY A 196 -15.31 6.45 -1.83
C GLY A 196 -14.11 7.03 -1.05
N ASN A 197 -14.23 8.22 -0.49
CA ASN A 197 -13.28 8.83 0.46
C ASN A 197 -14.01 9.26 1.74
N PRO A 198 -13.35 9.27 2.91
CA PRO A 198 -11.96 8.85 3.13
C PRO A 198 -11.84 7.33 3.32
N GLY A 199 -10.64 6.74 3.26
CA GLY A 199 -10.39 5.45 3.90
C GLY A 199 -10.30 5.60 5.42
N LEU A 200 -10.40 4.51 6.19
CA LEU A 200 -10.03 4.50 7.61
C LEU A 200 -8.73 3.74 7.85
N THR A 201 -7.97 4.21 8.83
CA THR A 201 -6.80 3.54 9.38
C THR A 201 -6.97 3.40 10.89
N PHE A 202 -6.72 2.21 11.43
CA PHE A 202 -6.94 1.87 12.84
C PHE A 202 -5.61 1.96 13.58
N GLU A 203 -5.35 3.10 14.21
CA GLU A 203 -4.02 3.47 14.69
C GLU A 203 -3.47 2.53 15.78
N ASP A 204 -4.33 2.07 16.69
CA ASP A 204 -3.94 1.10 17.71
C ASP A 204 -3.57 -0.27 17.10
N ARG A 205 -4.27 -0.68 16.03
CA ARG A 205 -3.95 -1.94 15.30
C ARG A 205 -2.63 -1.82 14.54
N ILE A 206 -2.36 -0.65 13.98
CA ILE A 206 -1.09 -0.36 13.30
C ILE A 206 0.06 -0.35 14.32
N ARG A 207 -0.16 0.25 15.50
CA ARG A 207 0.82 0.35 16.59
C ARG A 207 1.29 -1.02 17.08
N VAL A 208 0.44 -2.04 17.12
CA VAL A 208 0.79 -3.40 17.58
C VAL A 208 2.01 -3.98 16.84
N ASP A 209 2.10 -3.75 15.53
CA ASP A 209 3.21 -4.26 14.70
C ASP A 209 4.30 -3.21 14.44
N HIS A 210 4.19 -2.02 15.05
CA HIS A 210 5.18 -0.96 14.92
C HIS A 210 6.22 -1.06 16.04
N PRO A 211 7.48 -1.44 15.75
CA PRO A 211 8.45 -1.76 16.79
C PRO A 211 9.10 -0.52 17.41
N PHE A 212 8.91 0.67 16.84
CA PHE A 212 9.56 1.90 17.29
C PHE A 212 8.63 2.74 18.17
N ASP A 213 9.20 3.47 19.13
CA ASP A 213 8.45 4.38 19.98
C ASP A 213 8.28 5.76 19.30
N GLU A 214 7.51 5.79 18.22
CA GLU A 214 7.18 7.02 17.49
C GLU A 214 5.76 6.95 16.95
N GLU A 215 5.07 8.08 16.85
CA GLU A 215 3.70 8.14 16.34
C GLU A 215 3.62 7.98 14.81
N LEU A 216 2.74 7.10 14.33
CA LEU A 216 2.46 6.93 12.91
C LEU A 216 1.21 7.71 12.49
N ARG A 217 1.42 8.95 12.02
CA ARG A 217 0.33 9.88 11.67
C ARG A 217 -0.12 9.83 10.21
N ALA A 218 0.55 9.06 9.36
CA ALA A 218 0.16 8.98 7.96
C ALA A 218 0.46 7.62 7.34
N CYS A 219 -0.26 7.35 6.26
CA CYS A 219 0.00 6.25 5.37
C CYS A 219 0.28 6.76 3.96
N ASN A 220 0.89 5.90 3.14
CA ASN A 220 1.11 6.19 1.73
C ASN A 220 -0.21 6.25 0.93
N PRO A 221 -0.18 6.68 -0.36
CA PRO A 221 -1.36 6.85 -1.22
C PRO A 221 -2.33 5.68 -1.35
N CYS A 222 -1.90 4.46 -1.04
CA CYS A 222 -2.71 3.26 -1.18
C CYS A 222 -3.01 2.56 0.17
N GLY A 223 -2.53 3.11 1.29
CA GLY A 223 -2.85 2.65 2.66
C GLY A 223 -2.15 1.37 3.13
N GLU A 224 -1.27 0.79 2.31
CA GLU A 224 -0.53 -0.42 2.64
C GLU A 224 0.77 -0.18 3.42
N GLN A 225 1.21 1.07 3.52
CA GLN A 225 2.38 1.49 4.28
C GLN A 225 2.00 2.60 5.26
N HIS A 226 2.02 2.27 6.56
CA HIS A 226 1.95 3.24 7.64
C HIS A 226 3.38 3.56 8.06
N LEU A 227 3.78 4.81 7.87
CA LEU A 227 5.18 5.21 7.83
C LEU A 227 5.40 6.42 8.72
N ALA A 228 6.57 6.46 9.36
CA ALA A 228 7.00 7.65 10.07
C ALA A 228 7.35 8.76 9.07
N PRO A 229 7.40 10.04 9.50
CA PRO A 229 7.87 11.12 8.66
C PRO A 229 9.28 10.84 8.11
N ASP A 230 9.45 11.07 6.81
CA ASP A 230 10.65 10.75 6.01
C ASP A 230 10.93 9.26 5.81
N GLU A 231 10.05 8.36 6.24
CA GLU A 231 10.17 6.95 5.93
C GLU A 231 9.52 6.63 4.57
N GLY A 232 10.05 5.62 3.88
CA GLY A 232 9.49 5.09 2.65
C GLY A 232 9.57 3.57 2.60
N CYS A 233 9.02 2.98 1.55
CA CYS A 233 9.11 1.55 1.31
C CYS A 233 9.37 1.23 -0.18
N ASN A 234 10.24 0.25 -0.42
CA ASN A 234 10.31 -0.45 -1.71
C ASN A 234 9.43 -1.71 -1.67
N LEU A 235 8.84 -2.08 -2.81
CA LEU A 235 7.76 -3.08 -2.85
C LEU A 235 7.99 -4.12 -3.94
N ALA A 236 7.62 -5.36 -3.65
CA ALA A 236 7.49 -6.43 -4.64
C ALA A 236 6.27 -7.29 -4.34
N SER A 237 5.81 -8.06 -5.31
CA SER A 237 4.65 -8.93 -5.15
C SER A 237 4.87 -10.27 -5.82
N ILE A 238 4.41 -11.33 -5.18
CA ILE A 238 4.44 -12.69 -5.73
C ILE A 238 3.17 -12.91 -6.55
N ASN A 239 3.33 -13.30 -7.81
CA ASN A 239 2.19 -13.55 -8.69
C ASN A 239 1.62 -14.94 -8.45
N LEU A 240 0.54 -15.03 -7.67
CA LEU A 240 -0.02 -16.33 -7.29
C LEU A 240 -0.49 -17.15 -8.50
N ALA A 241 -0.84 -16.51 -9.61
CA ALA A 241 -1.30 -17.20 -10.81
C ALA A 241 -0.18 -17.98 -11.52
N THR A 242 1.10 -17.60 -11.36
CA THR A 242 2.23 -18.36 -11.93
C THR A 242 2.62 -19.57 -11.09
N HIS A 243 2.03 -19.71 -9.91
CA HIS A 243 2.25 -20.83 -8.98
C HIS A 243 1.06 -21.79 -8.96
N VAL A 244 0.20 -21.81 -9.98
CA VAL A 244 -0.86 -22.82 -10.09
C VAL A 244 -0.37 -23.97 -10.97
N VAL A 245 -0.28 -25.16 -10.38
CA VAL A 245 0.16 -26.41 -11.04
C VAL A 245 -0.91 -27.47 -10.82
N ASP A 246 -1.39 -28.08 -11.91
CA ASP A 246 -2.41 -29.14 -11.88
C ASP A 246 -3.65 -28.80 -11.04
N GLY A 247 -4.13 -27.55 -11.13
CA GLY A 247 -5.30 -27.06 -10.41
C GLY A 247 -5.07 -26.84 -8.90
N ARG A 248 -3.82 -26.81 -8.45
CA ARG A 248 -3.44 -26.55 -7.05
C ARG A 248 -2.44 -25.40 -6.97
N LEU A 249 -2.44 -24.70 -5.85
CA LEU A 249 -1.45 -23.66 -5.58
C LEU A 249 -0.16 -24.32 -5.05
N ASP A 250 0.93 -24.13 -5.77
CA ASP A 250 2.28 -24.52 -5.39
C ASP A 250 2.84 -23.53 -4.36
N LEU A 251 2.60 -23.84 -3.09
CA LEU A 251 3.07 -23.04 -1.96
C LEU A 251 4.59 -23.08 -1.80
N ALA A 252 5.27 -24.14 -2.26
CA ALA A 252 6.73 -24.22 -2.22
C ALA A 252 7.34 -23.22 -3.21
N GLY A 253 6.80 -23.13 -4.43
CA GLY A 253 7.20 -22.10 -5.38
C GLY A 253 6.93 -20.67 -4.88
N VAL A 254 5.81 -20.44 -4.17
CA VAL A 254 5.53 -19.13 -3.53
C VAL A 254 6.57 -18.80 -2.46
N GLU A 255 6.97 -19.78 -1.67
CA GLU A 255 8.00 -19.67 -0.64
C GLU A 255 9.35 -19.28 -1.26
N GLU A 256 9.81 -19.99 -2.29
CA GLU A 256 11.06 -19.69 -3.02
C GLU A 256 11.05 -18.29 -3.64
N ALA A 257 9.95 -17.92 -4.31
CA ALA A 257 9.81 -16.60 -4.93
C ALA A 257 9.82 -15.47 -3.88
N THR A 258 9.22 -15.71 -2.71
CA THR A 258 9.22 -14.75 -1.59
C THR A 258 10.63 -14.50 -1.08
N GLU A 259 11.43 -15.53 -0.88
CA GLU A 259 12.80 -15.34 -0.41
C GLU A 259 13.69 -14.60 -1.41
N LEU A 260 13.54 -14.93 -2.70
CA LEU A 260 14.23 -14.23 -3.77
C LEU A 260 13.85 -12.75 -3.81
N ALA A 261 12.56 -12.44 -3.63
CA ALA A 261 12.06 -11.08 -3.51
C ALA A 261 12.64 -10.33 -2.29
N VAL A 262 12.76 -10.98 -1.13
CA VAL A 262 13.43 -10.37 0.05
C VAL A 262 14.85 -9.94 -0.30
N ARG A 263 15.64 -10.82 -0.91
CA ARG A 263 17.04 -10.52 -1.25
C ARG A 263 17.17 -9.43 -2.31
N MET A 264 16.25 -9.42 -3.29
CA MET A 264 16.16 -8.34 -4.27
C MET A 264 15.85 -6.99 -3.60
N LEU A 265 14.86 -6.94 -2.70
CA LEU A 265 14.46 -5.70 -2.03
C LEU A 265 15.50 -5.20 -1.03
N ASP A 266 16.22 -6.09 -0.34
CA ASP A 266 17.33 -5.71 0.55
C ASP A 266 18.42 -4.97 -0.23
N ARG A 267 18.82 -5.48 -1.40
CA ARG A 267 19.81 -4.81 -2.27
C ARG A 267 19.29 -3.50 -2.83
N ALA A 268 17.98 -3.41 -3.10
CA ALA A 268 17.37 -2.16 -3.55
C ALA A 268 17.37 -1.06 -2.48
N VAL A 269 17.50 -1.40 -1.18
CA VAL A 269 17.71 -0.38 -0.13
C VAL A 269 19.01 0.37 -0.38
N ASP A 270 20.11 -0.35 -0.64
CA ASP A 270 21.45 0.24 -0.76
C ASP A 270 21.69 0.95 -2.11
N GLN A 271 20.93 0.59 -3.15
CA GLN A 271 21.08 1.16 -4.50
C GLN A 271 20.14 2.33 -4.78
N SER A 272 19.19 2.61 -3.89
CA SER A 272 18.23 3.69 -4.10
C SER A 272 18.86 5.05 -3.83
N ALA A 273 18.59 6.01 -4.70
CA ALA A 273 18.61 7.41 -4.30
C ALA A 273 17.40 7.72 -3.40
N PHE A 274 17.46 8.86 -2.70
CA PHE A 274 16.42 9.28 -1.78
C PHE A 274 16.09 10.77 -1.95
N PRO A 275 14.84 11.18 -1.68
CA PRO A 275 14.42 12.55 -1.89
C PRO A 275 14.98 13.53 -0.84
N SER A 276 15.55 13.02 0.26
CA SER A 276 16.22 13.79 1.30
C SER A 276 17.26 12.93 2.04
N ALA A 277 18.24 13.57 2.68
CA ALA A 277 19.22 12.87 3.53
C ALA A 277 18.55 12.12 4.69
N ARG A 278 17.52 12.72 5.31
CA ARG A 278 16.75 12.10 6.38
C ARG A 278 16.01 10.84 5.91
N ALA A 279 15.48 10.85 4.68
CA ALA A 279 14.84 9.66 4.11
C ALA A 279 15.84 8.54 3.83
N GLN A 280 17.05 8.88 3.39
CA GLN A 280 18.14 7.92 3.24
C GLN A 280 18.57 7.31 4.57
N GLU A 281 18.78 8.14 5.59
CA GLU A 281 19.11 7.69 6.94
C GLU A 281 18.05 6.71 7.48
N ARG A 282 16.76 7.08 7.40
CA ARG A 282 15.64 6.22 7.82
C ARG A 282 15.60 4.89 7.06
N ALA A 283 15.78 4.93 5.74
CA ALA A 283 15.77 3.73 4.91
C ALA A 283 16.90 2.77 5.29
N HIS A 284 18.11 3.28 5.53
CA HIS A 284 19.26 2.46 5.91
C HIS A 284 19.17 1.97 7.37
N GLU A 285 18.67 2.80 8.28
CA GLU A 285 18.45 2.48 9.70
C GLU A 285 17.50 1.28 9.86
N ARG A 286 16.40 1.27 9.12
CA ARG A 286 15.29 0.32 9.31
C ARG A 286 15.26 -0.80 8.29
N ARG A 287 15.82 -0.55 7.10
CA ARG A 287 15.79 -1.44 5.94
C ARG A 287 14.40 -1.99 5.68
N ARG A 288 13.38 -1.12 5.72
CA ARG A 288 11.99 -1.49 5.50
C ARG A 288 11.80 -2.00 4.07
N ILE A 289 11.17 -3.16 3.95
CA ILE A 289 10.72 -3.73 2.68
C ILE A 289 9.23 -4.11 2.78
N GLY A 290 8.56 -4.26 1.63
CA GLY A 290 7.17 -4.71 1.60
C GLY A 290 6.92 -5.74 0.51
N ILE A 291 6.78 -7.00 0.93
CA ILE A 291 6.40 -8.10 0.05
C ILE A 291 4.90 -8.34 0.17
N GLY A 292 4.24 -8.36 -0.98
CA GLY A 292 2.83 -8.65 -1.11
C GLY A 292 2.55 -9.74 -2.13
N ILE A 293 1.33 -9.74 -2.62
CA ILE A 293 0.84 -10.65 -3.66
C ILE A 293 0.08 -9.88 -4.73
N LEU A 294 -0.03 -10.49 -5.89
CA LEU A 294 -1.03 -10.17 -6.89
C LEU A 294 -1.65 -11.45 -7.43
N GLY A 295 -2.74 -11.33 -8.18
CA GLY A 295 -3.39 -12.46 -8.82
C GLY A 295 -4.19 -13.34 -7.86
N LEU A 296 -4.58 -12.86 -6.67
CA LEU A 296 -5.30 -13.69 -5.68
C LEU A 296 -6.60 -14.27 -6.26
N ALA A 297 -7.48 -13.43 -6.80
CA ALA A 297 -8.74 -13.88 -7.38
C ALA A 297 -8.51 -14.75 -8.63
N THR A 298 -7.49 -14.44 -9.45
CA THR A 298 -7.10 -15.28 -10.59
C THR A 298 -6.66 -16.68 -10.15
N ALA A 299 -5.79 -16.78 -9.14
CA ALA A 299 -5.30 -18.05 -8.61
C ALA A 299 -6.44 -18.85 -7.95
N MET A 300 -7.28 -18.19 -7.14
CA MET A 300 -8.48 -18.78 -6.53
C MET A 300 -9.38 -19.44 -7.58
N ASN A 301 -9.70 -18.73 -8.67
CA ASN A 301 -10.50 -19.27 -9.75
C ASN A 301 -9.81 -20.49 -10.42
N ALA A 302 -8.50 -20.42 -10.65
CA ALA A 302 -7.74 -21.49 -11.28
C ALA A 302 -7.67 -22.78 -10.42
N VAL A 303 -7.73 -22.66 -9.09
CA VAL A 303 -7.79 -23.80 -8.16
C VAL A 303 -9.21 -24.18 -7.73
N GLY A 304 -10.24 -23.60 -8.36
CA GLY A 304 -11.64 -23.90 -8.09
C GLY A 304 -12.20 -23.36 -6.76
N VAL A 305 -11.55 -22.36 -6.17
CA VAL A 305 -12.00 -21.69 -4.94
C VAL A 305 -12.73 -20.40 -5.30
N SER A 306 -14.03 -20.32 -5.01
CA SER A 306 -14.77 -19.07 -5.17
C SER A 306 -14.35 -18.04 -4.12
N TYR A 307 -14.08 -16.81 -4.53
CA TYR A 307 -13.78 -15.69 -3.64
C TYR A 307 -14.91 -15.45 -2.60
N SER A 308 -16.16 -15.78 -2.94
CA SER A 308 -17.31 -15.66 -2.01
C SER A 308 -17.44 -16.81 -1.02
N SER A 309 -16.60 -17.84 -1.11
CA SER A 309 -16.65 -19.01 -0.22
C SER A 309 -15.89 -18.76 1.08
N SER A 310 -16.19 -19.53 2.13
CA SER A 310 -15.38 -19.55 3.35
C SER A 310 -13.98 -20.11 3.11
N ALA A 311 -13.82 -21.01 2.13
CA ALA A 311 -12.52 -21.58 1.77
C ALA A 311 -11.53 -20.53 1.24
N ALA A 312 -12.01 -19.43 0.65
CA ALA A 312 -11.15 -18.35 0.19
C ALA A 312 -10.35 -17.69 1.32
N ALA A 313 -10.99 -17.46 2.49
CA ALA A 313 -10.30 -16.91 3.65
C ALA A 313 -9.26 -17.89 4.23
N HIS A 314 -9.52 -19.20 4.19
CA HIS A 314 -8.54 -20.21 4.61
C HIS A 314 -7.33 -20.26 3.66
N LEU A 315 -7.55 -20.22 2.35
CA LEU A 315 -6.46 -20.15 1.38
C LEU A 315 -5.64 -18.87 1.54
N ALA A 316 -6.30 -17.74 1.80
CA ALA A 316 -5.65 -16.46 2.06
C ALA A 316 -4.78 -16.50 3.34
N ASP A 317 -5.26 -17.13 4.42
CA ASP A 317 -4.47 -17.35 5.64
C ASP A 317 -3.24 -18.23 5.36
N GLU A 318 -3.41 -19.32 4.60
CA GLU A 318 -2.33 -20.22 4.26
C GLU A 318 -1.24 -19.53 3.43
N ILE A 319 -1.64 -18.72 2.44
CA ILE A 319 -0.73 -17.87 1.66
C ILE A 319 0.01 -16.89 2.59
N GLY A 320 -0.71 -16.17 3.44
CA GLY A 320 -0.12 -15.21 4.38
C GLY A 320 0.94 -15.85 5.28
N ARG A 321 0.64 -17.03 5.83
CA ARG A 321 1.56 -17.81 6.66
C ARG A 321 2.82 -18.23 5.91
N VAL A 322 2.69 -18.64 4.64
CA VAL A 322 3.83 -18.99 3.78
C VAL A 322 4.71 -17.78 3.52
N LEU A 323 4.11 -16.64 3.11
CA LEU A 323 4.83 -15.39 2.87
C LEU A 323 5.62 -14.95 4.12
N ARG A 324 4.97 -14.97 5.29
CA ARG A 324 5.59 -14.53 6.55
C ARG A 324 6.79 -15.39 6.91
N ARG A 325 6.62 -16.71 6.90
CA ARG A 325 7.69 -17.65 7.24
C ARG A 325 8.87 -17.55 6.27
N ALA A 326 8.59 -17.46 4.97
CA ALA A 326 9.62 -17.31 3.94
C ALA A 326 10.39 -15.99 4.10
N ALA A 327 9.66 -14.89 4.31
CA ALA A 327 10.27 -13.57 4.45
C ALA A 327 11.13 -13.46 5.72
N GLU A 328 10.66 -13.99 6.85
CA GLU A 328 11.44 -14.05 8.09
C GLU A 328 12.69 -14.90 7.93
N ARG A 329 12.59 -16.07 7.30
CA ARG A 329 13.73 -16.96 7.09
C ARG A 329 14.79 -16.30 6.23
N ALA A 330 14.41 -15.69 5.11
CA ALA A 330 15.32 -14.97 4.24
C ALA A 330 15.95 -13.75 4.94
N SER A 331 15.17 -12.97 5.68
CA SER A 331 15.66 -11.81 6.42
C SER A 331 16.61 -12.21 7.56
N ALA A 332 16.34 -13.30 8.28
CA ALA A 332 17.23 -13.84 9.30
C ALA A 332 18.53 -14.40 8.68
N ALA A 333 18.44 -15.01 7.49
CA ALA A 333 19.63 -15.47 6.75
C ALA A 333 20.54 -14.31 6.36
N LEU A 334 19.98 -13.22 5.82
CA LEU A 334 20.73 -12.00 5.52
C LEU A 334 21.31 -11.36 6.78
N ALA A 335 20.60 -11.42 7.91
CA ALA A 335 21.11 -10.88 9.18
C ALA A 335 22.34 -11.63 9.70
N ARG A 336 22.42 -12.95 9.45
CA ARG A 336 23.61 -13.73 9.83
C ARG A 336 24.85 -13.35 9.04
N THR A 337 24.70 -12.87 7.81
CA THR A 337 25.83 -12.50 6.93
C THR A 337 26.15 -11.01 6.99
N HIS A 338 25.15 -10.15 7.11
CA HIS A 338 25.29 -8.68 7.02
C HIS A 338 24.95 -7.93 8.32
N GLY A 339 24.55 -8.65 9.37
CA GLY A 339 23.97 -8.06 10.58
C GLY A 339 22.48 -7.72 10.41
N ALA A 340 21.79 -7.59 11.53
CA ALA A 340 20.41 -7.06 11.57
C ALA A 340 20.34 -5.63 11.00
N PHE A 341 19.13 -5.09 10.81
CA PHE A 341 19.00 -3.67 10.48
C PHE A 341 19.68 -2.81 11.57
N PRO A 342 20.34 -1.69 11.23
CA PRO A 342 21.09 -0.88 12.20
C PRO A 342 20.29 -0.42 13.41
N GLY A 343 19.00 -0.13 13.24
CA GLY A 343 18.11 0.24 14.34
C GLY A 343 17.70 -0.91 15.25
N TRP A 344 18.16 -2.15 15.02
CA TRP A 344 17.73 -3.32 15.80
C TRP A 344 18.35 -3.34 17.20
N SER A 345 17.54 -3.70 18.19
CA SER A 345 18.00 -4.09 19.52
C SER A 345 17.13 -5.21 20.10
N PRO A 346 17.62 -5.98 21.09
CA PRO A 346 16.83 -7.01 21.77
C PRO A 346 15.52 -6.48 22.39
N GLU A 347 15.48 -5.20 22.77
CA GLU A 347 14.36 -4.55 23.44
C GLU A 347 13.21 -4.19 22.50
N LEU A 348 13.43 -4.14 21.18
CA LEU A 348 12.38 -3.83 20.20
C LEU A 348 11.31 -4.93 20.06
N GLY A 349 11.55 -6.12 20.63
CA GLY A 349 10.63 -7.26 20.45
C GLY A 349 10.61 -7.83 19.02
N VAL A 350 11.48 -7.37 18.14
CA VAL A 350 11.64 -7.88 16.77
C VAL A 350 12.71 -8.98 16.75
N PRO A 351 12.45 -10.18 16.20
CA PRO A 351 13.47 -11.21 16.05
C PRO A 351 14.72 -10.71 15.31
N PHE A 352 15.88 -11.28 15.61
CA PHE A 352 17.13 -10.91 14.92
C PHE A 352 17.02 -11.15 13.41
N ARG A 353 16.86 -10.07 12.63
CA ARG A 353 16.58 -10.10 11.20
C ARG A 353 17.06 -8.82 10.50
N ARG A 354 17.22 -8.88 9.17
CA ARG A 354 17.82 -7.81 8.35
C ARG A 354 16.91 -6.60 8.15
N HIS A 355 15.59 -6.75 8.36
CA HIS A 355 14.59 -5.74 8.02
C HIS A 355 13.63 -5.48 9.20
N ALA A 356 13.30 -4.21 9.45
CA ALA A 356 12.32 -3.85 10.48
C ALA A 356 10.90 -4.31 10.12
N TYR A 357 10.56 -4.34 8.82
CA TYR A 357 9.29 -4.80 8.26
C TYR A 357 9.54 -5.69 7.07
N LEU A 358 8.59 -6.60 6.79
CA LEU A 358 8.74 -7.59 5.73
C LEU A 358 7.61 -7.56 4.72
N LEU A 359 6.36 -7.46 5.18
CA LEU A 359 5.18 -7.74 4.38
C LEU A 359 4.26 -6.53 4.28
N SER A 360 3.75 -6.29 3.08
CA SER A 360 2.73 -5.30 2.80
C SER A 360 2.12 -5.63 1.46
N ILE A 361 0.79 -5.55 1.34
CA ILE A 361 0.10 -5.92 0.10
C ILE A 361 -0.33 -4.64 -0.62
N PRO A 362 0.40 -4.23 -1.68
CA PRO A 362 0.05 -3.06 -2.47
C PRO A 362 -1.13 -3.35 -3.41
N PRO A 363 -1.73 -2.31 -4.01
CA PRO A 363 -2.85 -2.49 -4.94
C PRO A 363 -2.42 -3.18 -6.24
N THR A 364 -1.15 -3.08 -6.64
CA THR A 364 -0.57 -3.66 -7.87
C THR A 364 -1.30 -3.34 -9.18
N GLY A 365 -2.16 -2.31 -9.22
CA GLY A 365 -3.00 -2.02 -10.39
C GLY A 365 -2.20 -1.84 -11.69
N GLY A 366 -1.03 -1.19 -11.64
CA GLY A 366 -0.15 -1.05 -12.80
C GLY A 366 0.49 -2.37 -13.23
N VAL A 367 1.19 -3.03 -12.31
CA VAL A 367 2.03 -4.20 -12.62
C VAL A 367 1.23 -5.49 -12.87
N SER A 368 0.04 -5.63 -12.28
CA SER A 368 -0.84 -6.79 -12.54
C SER A 368 -1.29 -6.89 -14.00
N ARG A 369 -1.43 -5.75 -14.69
CA ARG A 369 -1.76 -5.69 -16.12
C ARG A 369 -0.69 -6.28 -17.02
N LEU A 370 0.58 -6.28 -16.60
CA LEU A 370 1.67 -6.90 -17.36
C LEU A 370 1.44 -8.40 -17.56
N TRP A 371 0.78 -9.03 -16.58
CA TRP A 371 0.51 -10.46 -16.54
C TRP A 371 -0.96 -10.81 -16.81
N GLY A 372 -1.84 -9.81 -16.93
CA GLY A 372 -3.28 -10.02 -17.15
C GLY A 372 -3.97 -10.73 -15.98
N VAL A 373 -3.53 -10.47 -14.74
CA VAL A 373 -4.07 -11.10 -13.52
C VAL A 373 -4.80 -10.08 -12.64
N SER A 374 -5.58 -10.55 -11.67
CA SER A 374 -6.27 -9.67 -10.72
C SER A 374 -5.28 -8.84 -9.88
N PRO A 375 -5.56 -7.56 -9.61
CA PRO A 375 -4.70 -6.74 -8.78
C PRO A 375 -4.74 -7.18 -7.32
N GLY A 376 -3.58 -7.35 -6.69
CA GLY A 376 -3.43 -7.51 -5.25
C GLY A 376 -4.32 -8.62 -4.70
N VAL A 377 -5.13 -8.23 -3.72
CA VAL A 377 -6.17 -9.04 -3.08
C VAL A 377 -7.58 -8.72 -3.58
N GLU A 378 -7.71 -7.93 -4.63
CA GLU A 378 -9.01 -7.42 -5.07
C GLU A 378 -9.92 -8.53 -5.62
N ALA A 379 -11.21 -8.40 -5.32
CA ALA A 379 -12.24 -9.20 -5.94
C ALA A 379 -12.45 -8.72 -7.39
N ILE A 380 -12.69 -9.65 -8.31
CA ILE A 380 -13.01 -9.32 -9.72
C ILE A 380 -14.49 -8.95 -9.87
N ASP A 381 -15.35 -9.41 -8.94
CA ASP A 381 -16.79 -9.23 -8.99
C ASP A 381 -17.30 -8.37 -7.81
N PRO A 382 -17.96 -7.21 -8.07
CA PRO A 382 -18.56 -6.38 -7.02
C PRO A 382 -19.78 -7.00 -6.33
N LEU A 383 -20.30 -8.13 -6.82
CA LEU A 383 -21.37 -8.89 -6.17
C LEU A 383 -20.88 -9.81 -5.05
N VAL A 384 -19.56 -9.95 -4.88
CA VAL A 384 -18.99 -10.66 -3.74
C VAL A 384 -19.44 -9.96 -2.44
N PRO A 385 -20.10 -10.68 -1.50
CA PRO A 385 -20.51 -10.11 -0.23
C PRO A 385 -19.34 -9.46 0.50
N TRP A 386 -19.55 -8.26 1.05
CA TRP A 386 -18.47 -7.48 1.64
C TRP A 386 -17.82 -8.21 2.83
N GLU A 387 -18.59 -9.03 3.54
CA GLU A 387 -18.12 -9.86 4.65
C GLU A 387 -17.04 -10.84 4.21
N ARG A 388 -17.17 -11.38 2.98
CA ARG A 388 -16.16 -12.28 2.39
C ARG A 388 -14.90 -11.53 2.00
N GLN A 389 -15.04 -10.33 1.45
CA GLN A 389 -13.90 -9.47 1.15
C GLN A 389 -13.13 -9.11 2.42
N VAL A 390 -13.82 -8.70 3.49
CA VAL A 390 -13.19 -8.37 4.77
C VAL A 390 -12.55 -9.61 5.40
N ALA A 391 -13.20 -10.77 5.38
CA ALA A 391 -12.64 -12.00 5.95
C ALA A 391 -11.33 -12.45 5.28
N ILE A 392 -11.21 -12.31 3.95
CA ILE A 392 -9.98 -12.62 3.21
C ILE A 392 -8.86 -11.66 3.61
N VAL A 393 -9.16 -10.37 3.72
CA VAL A 393 -8.18 -9.36 4.12
C VAL A 393 -7.75 -9.57 5.57
N ALA A 394 -8.69 -9.86 6.47
CA ALA A 394 -8.43 -10.21 7.86
C ALA A 394 -7.50 -11.43 7.96
N ALA A 395 -7.73 -12.44 7.12
CA ALA A 395 -6.91 -13.65 7.08
C ALA A 395 -5.46 -13.36 6.71
N LEU A 396 -5.24 -12.49 5.71
CA LEU A 396 -3.90 -12.07 5.32
C LEU A 396 -3.27 -11.12 6.35
N GLN A 397 -4.03 -10.17 6.90
CA GLN A 397 -3.52 -9.12 7.79
C GLN A 397 -2.84 -9.68 9.04
N ARG A 398 -3.28 -10.86 9.54
CA ARG A 398 -2.63 -11.57 10.66
C ARG A 398 -1.15 -11.85 10.45
N HIS A 399 -0.71 -11.92 9.19
CA HIS A 399 0.67 -12.24 8.82
C HIS A 399 1.45 -11.01 8.34
N VAL A 400 0.77 -9.91 8.03
CA VAL A 400 1.31 -8.72 7.37
C VAL A 400 1.60 -7.61 8.40
N ASP A 401 2.88 -7.25 8.56
CA ASP A 401 3.32 -6.20 9.50
C ASP A 401 3.10 -4.77 8.97
N GLY A 402 3.08 -4.58 7.65
CA GLY A 402 2.50 -3.41 6.99
C GLY A 402 0.96 -3.43 6.94
N GLY A 403 0.38 -2.60 6.07
CA GLY A 403 -1.04 -2.62 5.72
C GLY A 403 -1.35 -3.45 4.46
N ILE A 404 -2.63 -3.55 4.14
CA ILE A 404 -3.14 -4.16 2.92
C ILE A 404 -3.98 -3.12 2.19
N SER A 405 -3.59 -2.79 0.96
CA SER A 405 -4.43 -1.96 0.09
C SER A 405 -5.62 -2.78 -0.38
N LYS A 406 -6.79 -2.50 0.19
CA LYS A 406 -8.06 -3.09 -0.22
C LYS A 406 -9.15 -2.03 -0.30
N THR A 407 -9.85 -2.02 -1.42
CA THR A 407 -11.13 -1.34 -1.55
C THR A 407 -12.28 -2.34 -1.50
N VAL A 408 -13.11 -2.32 -0.46
CA VAL A 408 -14.33 -3.14 -0.41
C VAL A 408 -15.34 -2.61 -1.42
N LEU A 409 -15.61 -3.42 -2.46
CA LEU A 409 -16.57 -3.08 -3.49
C LEU A 409 -17.98 -3.33 -2.96
N LEU A 410 -18.84 -2.33 -3.08
CA LEU A 410 -20.25 -2.39 -2.69
C LEU A 410 -21.17 -2.21 -3.92
N PRO A 411 -22.24 -3.00 -4.04
CA PRO A 411 -23.28 -2.77 -5.05
C PRO A 411 -23.89 -1.36 -4.94
N GLN A 412 -24.39 -0.82 -6.06
CA GLN A 412 -24.99 0.53 -6.09
C GLN A 412 -26.14 0.71 -5.08
N ARG A 413 -26.90 -0.37 -4.81
CA ARG A 413 -28.01 -0.41 -3.85
C ARG A 413 -27.60 -0.38 -2.37
N SER A 414 -26.30 -0.49 -2.06
CA SER A 414 -25.82 -0.50 -0.68
C SER A 414 -26.11 0.84 -0.01
N THR A 415 -26.36 0.80 1.29
CA THR A 415 -26.72 1.93 2.13
C THR A 415 -25.50 2.47 2.88
N VAL A 416 -25.66 3.62 3.54
CA VAL A 416 -24.66 4.13 4.48
C VAL A 416 -24.47 3.16 5.65
N GLY A 417 -25.54 2.50 6.09
CA GLY A 417 -25.47 1.47 7.14
C GLY A 417 -24.57 0.29 6.76
N ASP A 418 -24.57 -0.13 5.49
CA ASP A 418 -23.67 -1.17 4.99
C ASP A 418 -22.20 -0.72 5.08
N VAL A 419 -21.92 0.56 4.82
CA VAL A 419 -20.57 1.13 4.99
C VAL A 419 -20.17 1.08 6.46
N VAL A 420 -21.02 1.53 7.38
CA VAL A 420 -20.75 1.45 8.83
C VAL A 420 -20.47 0.00 9.26
N ALA A 421 -21.26 -0.96 8.78
CA ALA A 421 -21.06 -2.38 9.06
C ALA A 421 -19.70 -2.90 8.57
N VAL A 422 -19.26 -2.50 7.37
CA VAL A 422 -17.92 -2.82 6.87
C VAL A 422 -16.83 -2.25 7.79
N LEU A 423 -16.96 -1.00 8.23
CA LEU A 423 -15.98 -0.34 9.11
C LEU A 423 -15.87 -1.04 10.47
N HIS A 424 -17.00 -1.37 11.09
CA HIS A 424 -17.05 -2.13 12.35
C HIS A 424 -16.48 -3.55 12.19
N ALA A 425 -16.80 -4.22 11.09
CA ALA A 425 -16.29 -5.56 10.81
C ALA A 425 -14.78 -5.57 10.54
N ALA A 426 -14.26 -4.56 9.85
CA ALA A 426 -12.83 -4.40 9.62
C ALA A 426 -12.08 -4.20 10.95
N TRP A 427 -12.59 -3.30 11.80
CA TRP A 427 -12.00 -3.06 13.12
C TRP A 427 -12.02 -4.31 14.01
N SER A 428 -13.18 -4.97 14.12
CA SER A 428 -13.34 -6.16 14.98
C SER A 428 -12.54 -7.37 14.52
N GLN A 429 -12.21 -7.45 13.23
CA GLN A 429 -11.34 -8.49 12.66
C GLN A 429 -9.84 -8.11 12.67
N GLY A 430 -9.48 -6.98 13.27
CA GLY A 430 -8.08 -6.59 13.46
C GLY A 430 -7.40 -6.03 12.20
N LEU A 431 -8.17 -5.51 11.24
CA LEU A 431 -7.57 -4.83 10.09
C LEU A 431 -6.84 -3.56 10.53
N LYS A 432 -5.81 -3.17 9.79
CA LYS A 432 -5.07 -1.91 10.01
C LYS A 432 -5.66 -0.72 9.27
N GLY A 433 -6.41 -0.98 8.21
CA GLY A 433 -7.15 0.02 7.48
C GLY A 433 -8.12 -0.61 6.51
N ILE A 434 -9.06 0.18 6.01
CA ILE A 434 -10.05 -0.26 5.03
C ILE A 434 -10.58 0.94 4.24
N SER A 435 -10.85 0.72 2.96
CA SER A 435 -11.56 1.67 2.10
C SER A 435 -12.79 1.00 1.50
N VAL A 436 -13.79 1.80 1.14
CA VAL A 436 -15.03 1.32 0.53
C VAL A 436 -15.26 2.06 -0.78
N PHE A 437 -15.68 1.34 -1.81
CA PHE A 437 -16.16 1.95 -3.04
C PHE A 437 -17.50 1.36 -3.43
N ARG A 438 -18.53 2.20 -3.34
CA ARG A 438 -19.86 1.87 -3.85
C ARG A 438 -19.94 2.16 -5.34
N LEU A 439 -20.39 1.19 -6.13
CA LEU A 439 -20.62 1.39 -7.56
C LEU A 439 -21.56 2.58 -7.80
N GLY A 440 -21.17 3.47 -8.71
CA GLY A 440 -21.92 4.69 -9.02
C GLY A 440 -21.75 5.82 -8.02
N SER A 441 -20.83 5.71 -7.04
CA SER A 441 -20.49 6.84 -6.15
C SER A 441 -19.67 7.93 -6.83
N ARG A 442 -18.87 7.59 -7.85
CA ARG A 442 -18.19 8.54 -8.74
C ARG A 442 -18.36 8.12 -10.20
N PRO A 443 -18.30 9.07 -11.15
CA PRO A 443 -18.25 8.74 -12.58
C PRO A 443 -17.08 7.78 -12.84
N SER A 444 -17.30 6.77 -13.67
CA SER A 444 -16.17 5.97 -14.16
C SER A 444 -15.22 6.91 -14.92
N PRO A 445 -13.89 6.80 -14.76
CA PRO A 445 -12.94 7.58 -15.56
C PRO A 445 -13.01 7.32 -17.07
N THR A 446 -13.96 6.48 -17.51
CA THR A 446 -14.25 6.13 -18.91
C THR A 446 -15.61 6.66 -19.41
N SER A 447 -16.28 7.56 -18.67
CA SER A 447 -17.48 8.27 -19.15
C SER A 447 -17.14 9.62 -19.74
#